data_AF-A0A2V9PJQ9-F1
#
_entry.id   AF-A0A2V9PJQ9-F1
#
_cell.length_a   1.000
_cell.length_b   1.000
_cell.length_c   1.000
_cell.angle_alpha   90.00
_cell.angle_beta   90.00
_cell.angle_gamma   90.00
#
_symmetry.space_group_name_H-M   'P 1'
#
loop_
_entity.id
_entity.type
_entity.pdbx_description
1 polymer ?
#
loop_
_entity_poly.entity_id
_entity_poly.type
_entity_poly.pdbx_seq_one_letter_code
_entity_poly.pdbx_strand_id
1 'polypeptide(L)'
;EAAAFERLHGQYEMNGVFYKDWSTRLIGPQSAAAYKGAEAGLAASGQKHYEQEMADYKRDSAAQQAADKQIFGTQGLSNDPTAVATRRCLELGGSSAGCVGKGFMSGFKDLIGFTPEAEEELTGPGKAGVVLSGLYKNPATVTTLGFGESGVTIGGCGKLVDDSHGYTIDKRPSSARVTVDNEPNPIVLTMRPDGGLTGPGLIDVKGRIIVGYHTVTSTLMINGVPATPDQCNGPCQTSTRVPDYAPAMGRCSIGSLAMPPSPKPAPATAQPAKDSGITSLVTGLADMLSPGGGAPIGGGGGLRMTGKYSDGRLLLDFSGNSLILDCGQAHVRQPYAVENAPNTFVIHVQNSGGPFTLALEPDNSLRGAGSTSVNGRLVTGMNGDDVAFAPHSESCEVGTFRPKTGATAATSVATATPAPAPVMTPATPVSGSTAAGGAGMNLAISTSFPGGANPLAGKGVTLMSERFDTLLRKIGAPIAAKDTPGRAAAEYSANCLPPKSCPGYAAAMHPYYVGKGTFDSTGNIILTVPVPAGTYFVFCSAVGPDGPLIWDVPTKLNAGDNTVTLTAGNAELIH
;
A
#
# COMPACT_ATOMS: atom_id res chain seq x y z
N GLU A 1 -39.13 -58.23 -26.13
CA GLU A 1 -38.89 -57.70 -24.77
C GLU A 1 -38.42 -56.24 -24.77
N ALA A 2 -37.41 -55.85 -25.56
CA ALA A 2 -36.95 -54.44 -25.62
C ALA A 2 -38.08 -53.41 -25.91
N ALA A 3 -38.94 -53.68 -26.89
CA ALA A 3 -40.08 -52.80 -27.21
C ALA A 3 -41.23 -52.84 -26.18
N ALA A 4 -41.22 -53.80 -25.24
CA ALA A 4 -42.14 -53.82 -24.10
C ALA A 4 -41.55 -53.03 -22.93
N PHE A 5 -40.22 -53.10 -22.74
CA PHE A 5 -39.49 -52.30 -21.76
C PHE A 5 -39.56 -50.81 -22.08
N GLU A 6 -39.31 -50.38 -23.33
CA GLU A 6 -39.40 -48.96 -23.70
C GLU A 6 -40.82 -48.39 -23.52
N ARG A 7 -41.85 -49.22 -23.75
CA ARG A 7 -43.25 -48.81 -23.56
C ARG A 7 -43.62 -48.65 -22.09
N LEU A 8 -43.08 -49.51 -21.22
CA LEU A 8 -43.21 -49.38 -19.77
C LEU A 8 -42.39 -48.19 -19.25
N HIS A 9 -41.17 -47.99 -19.75
CA HIS A 9 -40.32 -46.85 -19.38
C HIS A 9 -40.98 -45.51 -19.70
N GLY A 10 -41.54 -45.38 -20.91
CA GLY A 10 -42.31 -44.19 -21.30
C GLY A 10 -43.58 -43.97 -20.48
N GLN A 11 -44.21 -45.02 -19.94
CA GLN A 11 -45.33 -44.89 -19.01
C GLN A 11 -44.91 -44.44 -17.61
N TYR A 12 -43.72 -44.83 -17.15
CA TYR A 12 -43.17 -44.39 -15.86
C TYR A 12 -42.64 -42.95 -15.90
N GLU A 13 -42.13 -42.48 -17.04
CA GLU A 13 -41.60 -41.12 -17.18
C GLU A 13 -42.66 -40.07 -17.55
N MET A 14 -43.78 -40.45 -18.19
CA MET A 14 -44.77 -39.48 -18.72
C MET A 14 -46.13 -39.50 -18.03
N ASN A 15 -46.39 -40.39 -17.07
CA ASN A 15 -47.64 -40.37 -16.32
C ASN A 15 -47.53 -39.46 -15.09
N GLY A 16 -47.83 -38.17 -15.29
CA GLY A 16 -47.82 -37.17 -14.23
C GLY A 16 -48.72 -37.51 -13.04
N VAL A 17 -49.74 -38.36 -13.20
CA VAL A 17 -50.58 -38.84 -12.09
C VAL A 17 -49.82 -39.84 -11.23
N PHE A 18 -49.06 -40.76 -11.84
CA PHE A 18 -48.21 -41.71 -11.13
C PHE A 18 -47.09 -40.98 -10.39
N TYR A 19 -46.39 -40.05 -11.04
CA TYR A 19 -45.33 -39.27 -10.39
C TYR A 19 -45.89 -38.44 -9.22
N LYS A 20 -47.08 -37.85 -9.38
CA LYS A 20 -47.75 -37.10 -8.31
C LYS A 20 -48.18 -38.01 -7.15
N ASP A 21 -48.77 -39.17 -7.40
CA ASP A 21 -49.12 -40.13 -6.34
C ASP A 21 -47.87 -40.69 -5.64
N TRP A 22 -46.85 -41.07 -6.41
CA TRP A 22 -45.59 -41.59 -5.89
C TRP A 22 -44.84 -40.56 -5.05
N SER A 23 -44.69 -39.32 -5.53
CA SER A 23 -44.10 -38.22 -4.76
C SER A 23 -44.94 -37.84 -3.54
N THR A 24 -46.27 -37.89 -3.62
CA THR A 24 -47.14 -37.65 -2.45
C THR A 24 -47.00 -38.76 -1.40
N ARG A 25 -46.76 -40.01 -1.81
CA ARG A 25 -46.51 -41.13 -0.89
C ARG A 25 -45.11 -41.13 -0.30
N LEU A 26 -44.09 -40.75 -1.08
CA LEU A 26 -42.71 -40.62 -0.60
C LEU A 26 -42.49 -39.39 0.26
N ILE A 27 -43.16 -38.29 -0.06
CA ILE A 27 -43.21 -37.04 0.72
C ILE A 27 -44.51 -37.03 1.54
N GLY A 28 -44.88 -38.20 2.07
CA GLY A 28 -46.04 -38.34 2.93
C GLY A 28 -45.82 -37.68 4.30
N PRO A 29 -46.87 -37.59 5.13
CA PRO A 29 -46.79 -37.00 6.47
C PRO A 29 -45.68 -37.61 7.35
N GLN A 30 -45.34 -38.90 7.14
CA GLN A 30 -44.30 -39.59 7.90
C GLN A 30 -42.89 -39.13 7.52
N SER A 31 -42.57 -38.95 6.24
CA SER A 31 -41.25 -38.46 5.83
C SER A 31 -41.10 -36.97 6.17
N ALA A 32 -42.16 -36.17 6.00
CA ALA A 32 -42.17 -34.78 6.45
C ALA A 32 -41.93 -34.66 7.97
N ALA A 33 -42.53 -35.53 8.79
CA ALA A 33 -42.29 -35.58 10.22
C ALA A 33 -40.86 -36.02 10.56
N ALA A 34 -40.31 -37.01 9.84
CA ALA A 34 -38.93 -37.46 10.03
C ALA A 34 -37.91 -36.38 9.66
N TYR A 35 -38.10 -35.67 8.54
CA TYR A 35 -37.27 -34.54 8.14
C TYR A 35 -37.35 -33.39 9.15
N LYS A 36 -38.55 -33.02 9.60
CA LYS A 36 -38.72 -31.96 10.61
C LYS A 36 -38.06 -32.33 11.95
N GLY A 37 -38.09 -33.61 12.32
CA GLY A 37 -37.38 -34.13 13.49
C GLY A 37 -35.86 -34.06 13.34
N ALA A 38 -35.34 -34.42 12.17
CA ALA A 38 -33.92 -34.35 11.87
C ALA A 38 -33.41 -32.90 11.82
N GLU A 39 -34.16 -31.98 11.19
CA GLU A 39 -33.85 -30.55 11.17
C GLU A 39 -33.82 -29.95 12.57
N ALA A 40 -34.83 -30.26 13.41
CA ALA A 40 -34.86 -29.79 14.79
C ALA A 40 -33.67 -30.34 15.60
N GLY A 41 -33.31 -31.61 15.39
CA GLY A 41 -32.13 -32.22 16.02
C GLY A 41 -30.81 -31.56 15.58
N LEU A 42 -30.67 -31.26 14.29
CA LEU A 42 -29.46 -30.63 13.75
C LEU A 42 -29.34 -29.17 14.24
N ALA A 43 -30.43 -28.42 14.23
CA ALA A 43 -30.48 -27.05 14.74
C ALA A 43 -30.12 -26.98 16.24
N ALA A 44 -30.66 -27.90 17.06
CA ALA A 44 -30.33 -27.99 18.48
C ALA A 44 -28.86 -28.35 18.72
N SER A 45 -28.28 -29.24 17.90
CA SER A 45 -26.86 -29.60 18.00
C SER A 45 -25.94 -28.44 17.59
N GLY A 46 -26.29 -27.70 16.54
CA GLY A 46 -25.55 -26.52 16.10
C GLY A 46 -25.58 -25.40 17.14
N GLN A 47 -26.74 -25.15 17.76
CA GLN A 47 -26.86 -24.15 18.82
C GLN A 47 -26.00 -24.51 20.04
N LYS A 48 -25.98 -25.79 20.45
CA LYS A 48 -25.10 -26.25 21.55
C LYS A 48 -23.62 -26.06 21.24
N HIS A 49 -23.19 -26.36 20.02
CA HIS A 49 -21.80 -26.17 19.61
C HIS A 49 -21.40 -24.69 19.67
N TYR A 50 -22.24 -23.81 19.14
CA TYR A 50 -22.02 -22.36 19.16
C TYR A 50 -21.95 -21.80 20.59
N GLU A 51 -22.86 -22.24 21.48
CA GLU A 51 -22.84 -21.85 22.89
C GLU A 51 -21.56 -22.32 23.60
N GLN A 52 -21.06 -23.51 23.25
CA GLN A 52 -19.83 -24.07 23.80
C GLN A 52 -18.59 -23.29 23.33
N GLU A 53 -18.47 -23.00 22.03
CA GLU A 53 -17.39 -22.15 21.49
C GLU A 53 -17.41 -20.74 22.10
N MET A 54 -18.59 -20.13 22.27
CA MET A 54 -18.71 -18.83 22.91
C MET A 54 -18.32 -18.85 24.39
N ALA A 55 -18.58 -19.95 25.09
CA ALA A 55 -18.17 -20.12 26.48
C ALA A 55 -16.65 -20.29 26.61
N ASP A 56 -16.04 -21.06 25.71
CA ASP A 56 -14.59 -21.26 25.68
C ASP A 56 -13.86 -19.97 25.27
N TYR A 57 -14.35 -19.25 24.26
CA TYR A 57 -13.84 -17.93 23.90
C TYR A 57 -13.88 -16.93 25.06
N LYS A 58 -14.99 -16.88 25.81
CA LYS A 58 -15.10 -16.01 26.99
C LYS A 58 -14.10 -16.41 28.08
N ARG A 59 -13.86 -17.71 28.27
CA ARG A 59 -12.89 -18.21 29.25
C ARG A 59 -11.47 -17.82 28.86
N ASP A 60 -11.10 -17.99 27.59
CA ASP A 60 -9.79 -17.64 27.07
C ASP A 60 -9.55 -16.12 27.06
N SER A 61 -10.56 -15.34 26.69
CA SER A 61 -10.55 -13.88 26.78
C SER A 61 -10.34 -13.40 28.21
N ALA A 62 -11.05 -13.98 29.18
CA ALA A 62 -10.89 -13.63 30.58
C ALA A 62 -9.52 -14.04 31.13
N ALA A 63 -8.99 -15.19 30.69
CA ALA A 63 -7.64 -15.64 31.05
C ALA A 63 -6.55 -14.73 30.48
N GLN A 64 -6.70 -14.27 29.23
CA GLN A 64 -5.81 -13.28 28.62
C GLN A 64 -5.88 -11.94 29.34
N GLN A 65 -7.07 -11.42 29.64
CA GLN A 65 -7.23 -10.19 30.41
C GLN A 65 -6.65 -10.29 31.83
N ALA A 66 -6.71 -11.47 32.45
CA ALA A 66 -6.11 -11.71 33.75
C ALA A 66 -4.57 -11.81 33.68
N ALA A 67 -4.02 -12.42 32.63
CA ALA A 67 -2.58 -12.46 32.38
C ALA A 67 -2.02 -11.06 32.06
N ASP A 68 -2.72 -10.29 31.24
CA ASP A 68 -2.38 -8.90 30.94
C ASP A 68 -2.35 -8.05 32.21
N LYS A 69 -3.37 -8.17 33.08
CA LYS A 69 -3.39 -7.46 34.38
C LYS A 69 -2.22 -7.82 35.30
N GLN A 70 -1.65 -9.02 35.19
CA GLN A 70 -0.43 -9.39 35.94
C GLN A 70 0.85 -8.84 35.30
N ILE A 71 0.87 -8.59 34.00
CA ILE A 71 2.03 -8.00 33.28
C ILE A 71 2.09 -6.47 33.50
N PHE A 72 0.95 -5.78 33.57
CA PHE A 72 0.90 -4.33 33.75
C PHE A 72 1.25 -3.83 35.17
N GLY A 73 1.49 -4.73 36.13
CA GLY A 73 1.83 -4.37 37.52
C GLY A 73 3.27 -3.91 37.75
N THR A 74 4.22 -4.28 36.88
CA THR A 74 5.63 -3.88 37.03
C THR A 74 6.33 -3.84 35.66
N GLN A 75 6.54 -2.65 35.10
CA GLN A 75 7.52 -2.33 34.03
C GLN A 75 7.50 -3.12 32.70
N GLY A 76 6.51 -3.98 32.44
CA GLY A 76 6.46 -4.81 31.24
C GLY A 76 5.77 -4.16 30.05
N LEU A 77 6.39 -3.19 29.38
CA LEU A 77 5.95 -2.82 28.02
C LEU A 77 6.28 -3.99 27.08
N SER A 78 5.27 -4.51 26.38
CA SER A 78 5.44 -5.64 25.46
C SER A 78 6.53 -5.36 24.42
N ASN A 79 7.41 -6.34 24.19
CA ASN A 79 8.49 -6.28 23.20
C ASN A 79 8.07 -6.82 21.83
N ASP A 80 6.76 -7.02 21.61
CA ASP A 80 6.29 -7.34 20.27
C ASP A 80 6.56 -6.17 19.29
N PRO A 81 6.85 -6.46 18.01
CA PRO A 81 7.18 -5.43 17.02
C PRO A 81 6.15 -4.30 16.91
N THR A 82 4.87 -4.60 17.09
CA THR A 82 3.76 -3.63 17.05
C THR A 82 3.84 -2.65 18.21
N ALA A 83 4.06 -3.16 19.44
CA ALA A 83 4.25 -2.34 20.62
C ALA A 83 5.55 -1.52 20.54
N VAL A 84 6.63 -2.07 19.98
CA VAL A 84 7.88 -1.32 19.75
C VAL A 84 7.67 -0.19 18.74
N ALA A 85 7.01 -0.45 17.61
CA ALA A 85 6.71 0.58 16.60
C ALA A 85 5.76 1.66 17.14
N THR A 86 4.76 1.25 17.94
CA THR A 86 3.82 2.17 18.60
C THR A 86 4.55 3.06 19.61
N ARG A 87 5.38 2.48 20.48
CA ARG A 87 6.24 3.22 21.43
C ARG A 87 7.11 4.21 20.70
N ARG A 88 7.86 3.76 19.69
CA ARG A 88 8.73 4.63 18.90
C ARG A 88 7.96 5.77 18.24
N CYS A 89 6.79 5.52 17.69
CA CYS A 89 5.97 6.59 17.11
C CYS A 89 5.53 7.63 18.16
N LEU A 90 5.12 7.17 19.36
CA LEU A 90 4.74 8.03 20.48
C LEU A 90 5.92 8.88 20.96
N GLU A 91 7.09 8.26 21.06
CA GLU A 91 8.35 8.89 21.43
C GLU A 91 8.78 9.95 20.39
N LEU A 92 8.50 9.71 19.11
CA LEU A 92 8.76 10.65 18.00
C LEU A 92 7.81 11.86 17.88
N GLY A 93 6.83 12.02 18.77
CA GLY A 93 5.87 13.14 18.65
C GLY A 93 4.47 12.77 18.18
N GLY A 94 4.21 11.52 17.80
CA GLY A 94 2.90 11.14 17.30
C GLY A 94 1.85 11.02 18.41
N SER A 95 0.58 11.18 18.03
CA SER A 95 -0.55 10.95 18.93
C SER A 95 -0.79 9.45 19.14
N SER A 96 -1.39 9.06 20.28
CA SER A 96 -1.73 7.66 20.57
C SER A 96 -2.51 7.01 19.43
N ALA A 97 -3.58 7.66 18.97
CA ALA A 97 -4.40 7.17 17.85
C ALA A 97 -3.61 7.05 16.54
N GLY A 98 -2.79 8.05 16.19
CA GLY A 98 -1.98 8.01 14.98
C GLY A 98 -0.87 6.95 15.01
N CYS A 99 -0.29 6.73 16.19
CA CYS A 99 0.79 5.80 16.41
C CYS A 99 0.35 4.36 16.56
N VAL A 100 -0.78 4.11 17.23
CA VAL A 100 -1.39 2.79 17.25
C VAL A 100 -1.81 2.40 15.84
N GLY A 101 -2.36 3.32 15.04
CA GLY A 101 -2.68 3.07 13.64
C GLY A 101 -1.45 2.71 12.79
N LYS A 102 -0.33 3.44 12.94
CA LYS A 102 0.93 3.17 12.21
C LYS A 102 1.70 1.97 12.73
N GLY A 103 1.81 1.81 14.05
CA GLY A 103 2.43 0.66 14.70
C GLY A 103 1.67 -0.61 14.37
N PHE A 104 0.33 -0.53 14.29
CA PHE A 104 -0.51 -1.60 13.77
C PHE A 104 -0.25 -1.88 12.29
N MET A 105 -0.19 -0.87 11.42
CA MET A 105 0.18 -1.07 10.01
C MET A 105 1.59 -1.65 9.85
N SER A 106 2.55 -1.25 10.69
CA SER A 106 3.93 -1.77 10.70
C SER A 106 3.99 -3.19 11.22
N GLY A 107 3.30 -3.49 12.31
CA GLY A 107 3.18 -4.85 12.86
C GLY A 107 2.40 -5.77 11.94
N PHE A 108 1.34 -5.25 11.29
CA PHE A 108 0.64 -5.91 10.20
C PHE A 108 1.62 -6.22 9.07
N LYS A 109 2.38 -5.22 8.60
CA LYS A 109 3.41 -5.36 7.56
C LYS A 109 4.47 -6.40 7.94
N ASP A 110 5.13 -6.28 9.08
CA ASP A 110 6.13 -7.24 9.56
C ASP A 110 5.54 -8.65 9.67
N LEU A 111 4.28 -8.76 10.12
CA LEU A 111 3.58 -10.02 10.26
C LEU A 111 3.11 -10.60 8.92
N ILE A 112 2.75 -9.80 7.92
CA ILE A 112 2.54 -10.28 6.53
C ILE A 112 3.88 -10.44 5.77
N GLY A 113 5.01 -10.43 6.50
CA GLY A 113 6.38 -10.53 6.00
C GLY A 113 6.80 -9.33 5.14
N PHE A 114 6.01 -8.27 5.09
CA PHE A 114 6.40 -6.97 4.57
C PHE A 114 7.33 -6.36 5.61
N THR A 115 8.53 -6.92 5.72
CA THR A 115 9.59 -6.22 6.43
C THR A 115 9.87 -4.91 5.69
N PRO A 116 10.48 -3.90 6.33
CA PRO A 116 10.90 -2.69 5.65
C PRO A 116 11.72 -2.99 4.37
N GLU A 117 12.46 -4.10 4.34
CA GLU A 117 13.18 -4.57 3.14
C GLU A 117 12.24 -5.03 2.01
N ALA A 118 11.12 -5.69 2.33
CA ALA A 118 10.13 -6.11 1.33
C ALA A 118 9.27 -4.92 0.83
N GLU A 119 9.03 -3.89 1.66
CA GLU A 119 8.38 -2.64 1.22
C GLU A 119 9.31 -1.82 0.31
N GLU A 120 10.62 -1.90 0.56
CA GLU A 120 11.69 -1.36 -0.27
C GLU A 120 11.88 -2.17 -1.58
N GLU A 121 11.57 -3.47 -1.59
CA GLU A 121 11.45 -4.25 -2.83
C GLU A 121 10.15 -3.90 -3.59
N LEU A 122 9.08 -3.56 -2.87
CA LEU A 122 7.73 -3.29 -3.41
C LEU A 122 7.57 -1.92 -4.08
N THR A 123 8.14 -0.88 -3.46
CA THR A 123 8.07 0.50 -3.95
C THR A 123 9.26 0.86 -4.85
N GLY A 124 10.12 -0.13 -5.13
CA GLY A 124 11.51 0.09 -5.50
C GLY A 124 12.29 0.65 -4.30
N PRO A 125 13.62 0.46 -4.23
CA PRO A 125 14.39 0.99 -3.12
C PRO A 125 14.10 2.48 -3.02
N GLY A 126 13.49 2.90 -1.90
CA GLY A 126 13.16 4.29 -1.66
C GLY A 126 14.38 5.12 -1.99
N LYS A 127 14.26 5.99 -3.01
CA LYS A 127 15.41 6.64 -3.63
C LYS A 127 16.07 7.54 -2.60
N ALA A 128 17.16 7.08 -1.98
CA ALA A 128 17.94 7.94 -1.11
C ALA A 128 18.57 9.05 -1.96
N GLY A 129 18.22 10.29 -1.67
CA GLY A 129 18.88 11.44 -2.26
C GLY A 129 18.07 12.71 -2.10
N VAL A 130 18.40 13.69 -2.94
CA VAL A 130 17.64 14.93 -3.06
C VAL A 130 16.51 14.73 -4.05
N VAL A 131 15.31 15.10 -3.63
CA VAL A 131 14.09 15.15 -4.45
C VAL A 131 13.56 16.57 -4.50
N LEU A 132 12.69 16.84 -5.47
CA LEU A 132 11.94 18.08 -5.53
C LEU A 132 10.51 17.79 -5.08
N SER A 133 9.93 18.69 -4.29
CA SER A 133 8.53 18.55 -3.87
C SER A 133 7.73 19.81 -4.17
N GLY A 134 6.43 19.65 -4.38
CA GLY A 134 5.45 20.72 -4.45
C GLY A 134 4.99 21.07 -5.86
N LEU A 135 3.98 21.95 -5.93
CA LEU A 135 3.32 22.35 -7.17
C LEU A 135 3.87 23.69 -7.69
N TYR A 136 4.64 23.62 -8.77
CA TYR A 136 5.25 24.76 -9.45
C TYR A 136 4.32 25.26 -10.55
N LYS A 137 3.98 26.54 -10.52
CA LYS A 137 3.02 27.13 -11.46
C LYS A 137 3.69 28.12 -12.39
N ASN A 138 3.38 28.07 -13.68
CA ASN A 138 3.75 29.13 -14.60
C ASN A 138 2.81 30.33 -14.34
N PRO A 139 3.29 31.52 -13.97
CA PRO A 139 2.41 32.67 -13.76
C PRO A 139 1.80 33.20 -15.07
N ALA A 140 2.38 32.85 -16.23
CA ALA A 140 1.92 33.31 -17.54
C ALA A 140 0.94 32.33 -18.23
N THR A 141 0.82 31.09 -17.76
CA THR A 141 -0.05 30.06 -18.37
C THR A 141 -0.73 29.20 -17.31
N VAL A 142 -1.62 28.29 -17.73
CA VAL A 142 -2.25 27.31 -16.82
C VAL A 142 -1.35 26.10 -16.54
N THR A 143 -0.13 26.06 -17.10
CA THR A 143 0.77 24.91 -16.99
C THR A 143 1.34 24.80 -15.57
N THR A 144 1.30 23.59 -15.02
CA THR A 144 1.80 23.29 -13.68
C THR A 144 2.65 22.03 -13.68
N LEU A 145 3.68 22.00 -12.81
CA LEU A 145 4.50 20.82 -12.54
C LEU A 145 4.40 20.46 -11.06
N GLY A 146 3.78 19.33 -10.75
CA GLY A 146 3.68 18.81 -9.39
C GLY A 146 4.77 17.77 -9.14
N PHE A 147 5.79 18.10 -8.34
CA PHE A 147 6.86 17.15 -8.03
C PHE A 147 6.56 16.39 -6.73
N GLY A 148 6.72 15.07 -6.77
CA GLY A 148 6.71 14.18 -5.63
C GLY A 148 8.03 13.41 -5.50
N GLU A 149 8.07 12.45 -4.57
CA GLU A 149 9.28 11.65 -4.29
C GLU A 149 9.67 10.74 -5.47
N SER A 150 8.68 10.22 -6.20
CA SER A 150 8.89 9.22 -7.26
C SER A 150 8.72 9.76 -8.69
N GLY A 151 8.10 10.94 -8.87
CA GLY A 151 7.79 11.46 -10.20
C GLY A 151 7.31 12.91 -10.19
N VAL A 152 7.03 13.41 -11.39
CA VAL A 152 6.47 14.74 -11.63
C VAL A 152 5.21 14.64 -12.48
N THR A 153 4.13 15.24 -12.00
CA THR A 153 2.87 15.35 -12.73
C THR A 153 2.88 16.64 -13.55
N ILE A 154 2.66 16.52 -14.87
CA ILE A 154 2.59 17.66 -15.78
C ILE A 154 1.11 17.96 -16.06
N GLY A 155 0.64 19.14 -15.67
CA GLY A 155 -0.75 19.55 -15.89
C GLY A 155 -0.89 20.86 -16.67
N GLY A 156 -2.08 21.10 -17.22
CA GLY A 156 -2.40 22.34 -17.94
C GLY A 156 -1.73 22.45 -19.32
N CYS A 157 -1.56 21.32 -19.99
CA CYS A 157 -0.93 21.18 -21.30
C CYS A 157 -1.96 21.05 -22.44
N GLY A 158 -2.85 22.04 -22.55
CA GLY A 158 -3.93 22.02 -23.54
C GLY A 158 -5.02 21.00 -23.17
N LYS A 159 -5.24 20.00 -24.04
CA LYS A 159 -6.21 18.91 -23.80
C LYS A 159 -5.61 17.67 -23.17
N LEU A 160 -4.29 17.66 -22.96
CA LEU A 160 -3.63 16.54 -22.29
C LEU A 160 -4.18 16.41 -20.88
N VAL A 161 -4.45 15.16 -20.51
CA VAL A 161 -4.76 14.74 -19.15
C VAL A 161 -3.44 14.73 -18.38
N ASP A 162 -3.52 15.10 -17.10
CA ASP A 162 -2.36 15.09 -16.22
C ASP A 162 -1.72 13.69 -16.19
N ASP A 163 -0.43 13.62 -16.48
CA ASP A 163 0.34 12.39 -16.55
C ASP A 163 1.61 12.49 -15.69
N SER A 164 2.05 11.36 -15.15
CA SER A 164 3.23 11.29 -14.27
C SER A 164 4.45 10.85 -15.06
N HIS A 165 5.56 11.59 -14.88
CA HIS A 165 6.83 11.35 -15.54
C HIS A 165 7.94 11.09 -14.51
N GLY A 166 8.94 10.31 -14.89
CA GLY A 166 10.19 10.21 -14.12
C GLY A 166 10.96 11.52 -14.17
N TYR A 167 11.79 11.78 -13.15
CA TYR A 167 12.73 12.88 -13.19
C TYR A 167 14.01 12.56 -12.41
N THR A 168 15.06 13.33 -12.71
CA THR A 168 16.36 13.29 -12.03
C THR A 168 16.81 14.71 -11.68
N ILE A 169 17.65 14.84 -10.65
CA ILE A 169 18.22 16.14 -10.25
C ILE A 169 19.74 16.05 -10.35
N ASP A 170 20.37 16.91 -11.15
CA ASP A 170 21.82 16.99 -11.24
C ASP A 170 22.35 18.28 -10.63
N LYS A 171 23.37 18.16 -9.78
CA LYS A 171 24.06 19.33 -9.24
C LYS A 171 25.07 19.87 -10.25
N ARG A 172 25.03 21.18 -10.51
CA ARG A 172 26.01 21.95 -11.28
C ARG A 172 26.66 23.03 -10.40
N PRO A 173 27.86 23.55 -10.75
CA PRO A 173 28.64 24.51 -9.93
C PRO A 173 27.95 25.82 -9.51
N SER A 174 26.73 26.08 -9.98
CA SER A 174 25.94 27.27 -9.60
C SER A 174 24.43 27.07 -9.64
N SER A 175 23.96 25.86 -10.00
CA SER A 175 22.54 25.58 -10.16
C SER A 175 22.24 24.11 -9.93
N ALA A 176 20.97 23.79 -9.71
CA ALA A 176 20.48 22.42 -9.82
C ALA A 176 19.72 22.31 -11.14
N ARG A 177 20.00 21.25 -11.90
CA ARG A 177 19.28 20.93 -13.13
C ARG A 177 18.31 19.81 -12.82
N VAL A 178 17.05 19.97 -13.18
CA VAL A 178 16.05 18.91 -13.08
C VAL A 178 15.73 18.45 -14.49
N THR A 179 15.93 17.17 -14.78
CA THR A 179 15.61 16.59 -16.08
C THR A 179 14.40 15.69 -15.92
N VAL A 180 13.29 16.06 -16.57
CA VAL A 180 12.04 15.30 -16.58
C VAL A 180 11.99 14.46 -17.86
N ASP A 181 11.65 13.19 -17.68
CA ASP A 181 11.53 12.24 -18.78
C ASP A 181 10.34 12.62 -19.66
N ASN A 182 10.62 12.98 -20.91
CA ASN A 182 9.60 13.36 -21.88
C ASN A 182 10.05 12.96 -23.28
N GLU A 183 9.08 12.67 -24.14
CA GLU A 183 9.30 12.36 -25.54
C GLU A 183 8.73 13.46 -26.45
N PRO A 184 9.36 13.77 -27.59
CA PRO A 184 10.61 13.16 -28.07
C PRO A 184 11.86 13.66 -27.33
N ASN A 185 11.76 14.76 -26.59
CA ASN A 185 12.89 15.38 -25.91
C ASN A 185 12.61 15.55 -24.41
N PRO A 186 13.59 15.27 -23.54
CA PRO A 186 13.45 15.50 -22.11
C PRO A 186 13.25 16.99 -21.79
N ILE A 187 12.46 17.28 -20.76
CA ILE A 187 12.25 18.66 -20.31
C ILE A 187 13.36 18.99 -19.30
N VAL A 188 14.22 19.94 -19.66
CA VAL A 188 15.33 20.37 -18.81
C VAL A 188 14.95 21.67 -18.10
N LEU A 189 14.93 21.61 -16.77
CA LEU A 189 14.64 22.75 -15.91
C LEU A 189 15.91 23.14 -15.15
N THR A 190 16.11 24.44 -14.97
CA THR A 190 17.17 24.97 -14.10
C THR A 190 16.53 25.61 -12.89
N MET A 191 16.96 25.19 -11.69
CA MET A 191 16.49 25.78 -10.45
C MET A 191 17.19 27.12 -10.20
N ARG A 192 16.39 28.13 -9.92
CA ARG A 192 16.81 29.49 -9.61
C ARG A 192 17.12 29.65 -8.11
N PRO A 193 17.85 30.71 -7.71
CA PRO A 193 18.10 31.00 -6.30
C PRO A 193 16.85 31.21 -5.44
N ASP A 194 15.73 31.64 -6.04
CA ASP A 194 14.44 31.82 -5.36
C ASP A 194 13.67 30.50 -5.16
N GLY A 195 14.27 29.36 -5.52
CA GLY A 195 13.64 28.04 -5.49
C GLY A 195 12.69 27.78 -6.66
N GLY A 196 12.42 28.77 -7.52
CA GLY A 196 11.66 28.60 -8.75
C GLY A 196 12.43 27.81 -9.81
N LEU A 197 11.74 27.40 -10.87
CA LEU A 197 12.32 26.67 -11.99
C LEU A 197 12.25 27.49 -13.27
N THR A 198 13.22 27.33 -14.15
CA THR A 198 13.20 27.88 -15.50
C THR A 198 13.33 26.75 -16.50
N GLY A 199 12.30 26.55 -17.31
CA GLY A 199 12.26 25.53 -18.36
C GLY A 199 12.57 26.08 -19.76
N PRO A 200 12.40 25.22 -20.78
CA PRO A 200 12.79 25.52 -22.16
C PRO A 200 11.83 26.45 -22.92
N GLY A 201 10.71 26.87 -22.32
CA GLY A 201 9.64 27.61 -23.00
C GLY A 201 8.64 26.66 -23.66
N LEU A 202 8.38 26.83 -24.96
CA LEU A 202 7.44 25.96 -25.68
C LEU A 202 8.07 24.59 -25.98
N ILE A 203 7.44 23.53 -25.50
CA ILE A 203 7.88 22.14 -25.71
C ILE A 203 6.69 21.23 -25.98
N ASP A 204 6.90 20.21 -26.82
CA ASP A 204 5.91 19.17 -27.06
C ASP A 204 6.03 18.10 -25.96
N VAL A 205 4.91 17.81 -25.33
CA VAL A 205 4.79 16.81 -24.27
C VAL A 205 3.95 15.67 -24.78
N LYS A 206 4.46 14.44 -24.64
CA LYS A 206 3.73 13.22 -24.93
C LYS A 206 2.81 12.92 -23.75
N GLY A 207 1.54 12.68 -24.02
CA GLY A 207 0.57 12.32 -22.99
C GLY A 207 -0.67 11.68 -23.60
N ARG A 208 -1.80 11.83 -22.90
CA ARG A 208 -3.09 11.25 -23.30
C ARG A 208 -4.15 12.32 -23.35
N ILE A 209 -5.07 12.24 -24.32
CA ILE A 209 -6.29 13.04 -24.37
C ILE A 209 -7.51 12.15 -24.17
N ILE A 210 -8.58 12.74 -23.65
CA ILE A 210 -9.90 12.10 -23.64
C ILE A 210 -10.49 12.25 -25.05
N VAL A 211 -10.67 11.14 -25.76
CA VAL A 211 -11.26 11.10 -27.12
C VAL A 211 -12.75 10.77 -27.10
N GLY A 212 -13.26 10.28 -25.98
CA GLY A 212 -14.65 9.87 -25.82
C GLY A 212 -14.93 9.48 -24.39
N TYR A 213 -16.17 9.02 -24.18
CA TYR A 213 -16.57 8.35 -22.96
C TYR A 213 -17.38 7.14 -23.35
N HIS A 214 -17.06 5.98 -22.78
CA HIS A 214 -17.97 4.86 -22.79
C HIS A 214 -18.71 4.81 -21.46
N THR A 215 -19.94 4.32 -21.50
CA THR A 215 -20.75 4.16 -20.29
C THR A 215 -20.59 2.73 -19.81
N VAL A 216 -19.94 2.56 -18.66
CA VAL A 216 -19.91 1.27 -17.99
C VAL A 216 -21.14 1.20 -17.10
N THR A 217 -21.95 0.18 -17.33
CA THR A 217 -23.11 -0.09 -16.50
C THR A 217 -22.81 -1.31 -15.64
N SER A 218 -22.75 -1.13 -14.32
CA SER A 218 -22.73 -2.24 -13.39
C SER A 218 -24.16 -2.57 -12.97
N THR A 219 -24.57 -3.83 -13.14
CA THR A 219 -25.85 -4.35 -12.68
C THR A 219 -25.59 -5.33 -11.55
N LEU A 220 -26.22 -5.11 -10.39
CA LEU A 220 -26.13 -6.05 -9.28
C LEU A 220 -26.81 -7.37 -9.68
N MET A 221 -26.07 -8.47 -9.59
CA MET A 221 -26.60 -9.80 -9.85
C MET A 221 -26.81 -10.53 -8.52
N ILE A 222 -28.01 -11.07 -8.30
CA ILE A 222 -28.34 -11.92 -7.14
C ILE A 222 -28.64 -13.31 -7.69
N ASN A 223 -27.85 -14.31 -7.30
CA ASN A 223 -27.97 -15.69 -7.80
C ASN A 223 -27.87 -15.83 -9.33
N GLY A 224 -27.07 -14.98 -9.99
CA GLY A 224 -26.86 -15.03 -11.44
C GLY A 224 -27.99 -14.42 -12.27
N VAL A 225 -29.01 -13.83 -11.64
CA VAL A 225 -30.03 -13.02 -12.30
C VAL A 225 -29.91 -11.55 -11.87
N PRO A 226 -30.21 -10.58 -12.76
CA PRO A 226 -30.23 -9.17 -12.39
C PRO A 226 -31.18 -8.92 -11.21
N ALA A 227 -30.68 -8.23 -10.19
CA ALA A 227 -31.47 -7.90 -9.02
C ALA A 227 -32.67 -7.03 -9.41
N THR A 228 -33.85 -7.37 -8.91
CA THR A 228 -35.05 -6.55 -9.11
C THR A 228 -35.03 -5.33 -8.19
N PRO A 229 -35.73 -4.22 -8.53
CA PRO A 229 -35.68 -2.98 -7.75
C PRO A 229 -36.00 -3.11 -6.25
N ASP A 230 -36.76 -4.12 -5.86
CA ASP A 230 -37.12 -4.45 -4.47
C ASP A 230 -36.02 -5.22 -3.71
N GLN A 231 -35.00 -5.72 -4.40
CA GLN A 231 -33.88 -6.47 -3.81
C GLN A 231 -32.63 -5.62 -3.56
N CYS A 232 -32.62 -4.37 -4.04
CA CYS A 232 -31.52 -3.43 -3.89
C CYS A 232 -31.90 -2.32 -2.90
N ASN A 233 -31.02 -2.03 -1.94
CA ASN A 233 -31.12 -0.81 -1.12
C ASN A 233 -30.55 0.39 -1.91
N GLY A 234 -31.11 0.68 -3.10
CA GLY A 234 -30.60 1.67 -4.04
C GLY A 234 -30.85 1.27 -5.50
N PRO A 235 -30.30 2.02 -6.49
CA PRO A 235 -30.42 1.63 -7.89
C PRO A 235 -29.70 0.30 -8.13
N CYS A 236 -30.41 -0.71 -8.65
CA CYS A 236 -29.83 -2.01 -9.01
C CYS A 236 -28.83 -1.96 -10.18
N GLN A 237 -28.77 -0.80 -10.83
CA GLN A 237 -27.92 -0.53 -11.98
C GLN A 237 -27.28 0.84 -11.77
N THR A 238 -25.95 0.87 -11.68
CA THR A 238 -25.18 2.11 -11.66
C THR A 238 -24.49 2.28 -13.01
N SER A 239 -24.54 3.51 -13.53
CA SER A 239 -23.99 3.84 -14.84
C SER A 239 -22.92 4.89 -14.65
N THR A 240 -21.66 4.52 -14.87
CA THR A 240 -20.50 5.41 -14.77
C THR A 240 -20.00 5.74 -16.16
N ARG A 241 -19.69 7.01 -16.43
CA ARG A 241 -19.01 7.39 -17.67
C ARG A 241 -17.51 7.32 -17.46
N VAL A 242 -16.86 6.38 -18.14
CA VAL A 242 -15.41 6.18 -18.10
C VAL A 242 -14.79 6.85 -19.32
N PRO A 243 -13.80 7.74 -19.14
CA PRO A 243 -13.14 8.40 -20.26
C PRO A 243 -12.31 7.41 -21.10
N ASP A 244 -12.45 7.51 -22.42
CA ASP A 244 -11.59 6.82 -23.38
C ASP A 244 -10.35 7.66 -23.67
N TYR A 245 -9.16 7.10 -23.47
CA TYR A 245 -7.90 7.79 -23.69
C TYR A 245 -7.24 7.37 -25.00
N ALA A 246 -6.67 8.34 -25.72
CA ALA A 246 -5.78 8.09 -26.84
C ALA A 246 -4.45 8.84 -26.65
N PRO A 247 -3.32 8.30 -27.15
CA PRO A 247 -2.05 9.01 -27.13
C PRO A 247 -2.14 10.29 -27.96
N ALA A 248 -1.54 11.36 -27.47
CA ALA A 248 -1.48 12.64 -28.17
C ALA A 248 -0.24 13.44 -27.76
N MET A 249 0.14 14.37 -28.62
CA MET A 249 1.16 15.37 -28.32
C MET A 249 0.46 16.69 -28.00
N GLY A 250 0.80 17.28 -26.86
CA GLY A 250 0.33 18.60 -26.44
C GLY A 250 1.48 19.58 -26.39
N ARG A 251 1.28 20.79 -26.90
CA ARG A 251 2.28 21.85 -26.79
C ARG A 251 2.11 22.60 -25.47
N CYS A 252 3.12 22.53 -24.61
CA CYS A 252 3.13 23.16 -23.30
C CYS A 252 4.09 24.33 -23.26
N SER A 253 3.74 25.38 -22.51
CA SER A 253 4.64 26.49 -22.22
C SER A 253 5.24 26.32 -20.83
N ILE A 254 6.43 25.73 -20.78
CA ILE A 254 7.22 25.49 -19.56
C ILE A 254 8.33 26.53 -19.51
N GLY A 255 7.95 27.77 -19.16
CA GLY A 255 8.87 28.91 -19.01
C GLY A 255 9.37 29.05 -17.58
N SER A 256 9.16 30.23 -16.98
CA SER A 256 9.43 30.47 -15.56
C SER A 256 8.31 29.87 -14.71
N LEU A 257 8.64 28.98 -13.78
CA LEU A 257 7.72 28.39 -12.83
C LEU A 257 8.02 28.93 -11.43
N ALA A 258 7.02 29.52 -10.80
CA ALA A 258 7.12 29.98 -9.42
C ALA A 258 7.00 28.81 -8.45
N MET A 259 7.86 28.80 -7.44
CA MET A 259 7.72 27.92 -6.29
C MET A 259 6.40 28.26 -5.57
N PRO A 260 5.65 27.26 -5.06
CA PRO A 260 4.48 27.57 -4.25
C PRO A 260 4.89 28.43 -3.05
N PRO A 261 4.07 29.44 -2.67
CA PRO A 261 4.38 30.27 -1.52
C PRO A 261 4.59 29.37 -0.30
N SER A 262 5.64 29.65 0.47
CA SER A 262 5.88 28.92 1.72
C SER A 262 4.61 28.98 2.58
N PRO A 263 4.17 27.86 3.17
CA PRO A 263 3.02 27.88 4.06
C PRO A 263 3.22 28.99 5.09
N LYS A 264 2.21 29.84 5.27
CA LYS A 264 2.27 30.87 6.31
C LYS A 264 2.56 30.16 7.63
N PRO A 265 3.61 30.54 8.39
CA PRO A 265 3.92 29.89 9.65
C PRO A 265 2.66 29.82 10.51
N ALA A 266 2.33 28.61 10.98
CA ALA A 266 1.23 28.46 11.92
C ALA A 266 1.48 29.41 13.12
N PRO A 267 0.45 30.11 13.63
CA PRO A 267 0.63 31.00 14.78
C PRO A 267 1.32 30.26 15.92
N ALA A 268 2.36 30.85 16.52
CA ALA A 268 3.15 30.23 17.59
C ALA A 268 2.33 29.85 18.84
N THR A 269 1.09 30.36 18.95
CA THR A 269 0.12 30.08 20.01
C THR A 269 -0.90 29.00 19.66
N ALA A 270 -0.82 28.37 18.49
CA ALA A 270 -1.60 27.18 18.20
C ALA A 270 -1.11 26.06 19.14
N GLN A 271 -1.78 25.91 20.29
CA GLN A 271 -1.63 24.73 21.13
C GLN A 271 -1.73 23.50 20.22
N PRO A 272 -0.86 22.48 20.38
CA PRO A 272 -0.98 21.24 19.63
C PRO A 272 -2.41 20.77 19.82
N ALA A 273 -3.19 20.79 18.74
CA ALA A 273 -4.63 20.67 18.84
C ALA A 273 -4.94 19.32 19.49
N LYS A 274 -5.39 19.38 20.74
CA LYS A 274 -5.81 18.21 21.54
C LYS A 274 -6.93 17.44 20.85
N ASP A 275 -7.59 18.07 19.87
CA ASP A 275 -8.68 17.51 19.07
C ASP A 275 -8.36 17.46 17.57
N SER A 276 -7.11 17.20 17.17
CA SER A 276 -6.75 16.90 15.76
C SER A 276 -7.29 15.54 15.28
N GLY A 277 -8.46 15.12 15.75
CA GLY A 277 -9.13 13.89 15.35
C GLY A 277 -9.80 14.07 14.00
N ILE A 278 -9.71 13.03 13.16
CA ILE A 278 -10.44 12.75 11.91
C ILE A 278 -10.33 13.77 10.75
N THR A 279 -10.41 15.08 10.96
CA THR A 279 -10.49 16.05 9.85
C THR A 279 -9.19 16.14 9.04
N SER A 280 -8.02 16.08 9.71
CA SER A 280 -6.71 16.09 9.05
C SER A 280 -6.41 14.82 8.24
N LEU A 281 -7.09 13.70 8.55
CA LEU A 281 -6.84 12.41 7.93
C LEU A 281 -7.72 12.24 6.68
N VAL A 282 -8.93 12.81 6.68
CA VAL A 282 -9.82 12.86 5.52
C VAL A 282 -9.24 13.73 4.40
N THR A 283 -8.61 14.87 4.72
CA THR A 283 -7.97 15.73 3.70
C THR A 283 -6.75 15.04 3.07
N GLY A 284 -5.95 14.33 3.86
CA GLY A 284 -4.81 13.56 3.35
C GLY A 284 -5.21 12.36 2.48
N LEU A 285 -6.35 11.72 2.76
CA LEU A 285 -6.84 10.57 1.99
C LEU A 285 -7.48 11.00 0.65
N ALA A 286 -8.19 12.13 0.62
CA ALA A 286 -8.77 12.67 -0.61
C ALA A 286 -7.69 13.12 -1.62
N ASP A 287 -6.58 13.67 -1.13
CA ASP A 287 -5.41 14.01 -1.96
C ASP A 287 -4.70 12.76 -2.50
N MET A 288 -4.68 11.67 -1.73
CA MET A 288 -4.07 10.39 -2.14
C MET A 288 -4.92 9.63 -3.18
N LEU A 289 -6.23 9.89 -3.24
CA LEU A 289 -7.19 9.21 -4.13
C LEU A 289 -7.51 9.99 -5.42
N SER A 290 -6.94 11.18 -5.61
CA SER A 290 -7.10 11.94 -6.85
C SER A 290 -6.20 11.37 -7.96
N PRO A 291 -6.71 11.16 -9.19
CA PRO A 291 -5.93 10.63 -10.30
C PRO A 291 -4.87 11.67 -10.69
N GLY A 292 -3.64 11.48 -10.23
CA GLY A 292 -2.55 12.43 -10.41
C GLY A 292 -1.49 12.46 -9.31
N GLY A 293 -1.63 11.69 -8.22
CA GLY A 293 -0.54 11.41 -7.25
C GLY A 293 0.23 12.65 -6.78
N GLY A 294 -0.44 13.79 -6.70
CA GLY A 294 0.17 15.08 -6.40
C GLY A 294 0.68 15.08 -4.96
N ALA A 295 1.87 15.64 -4.78
CA ALA A 295 2.47 15.85 -3.47
C ALA A 295 1.43 16.40 -2.46
N PRO A 296 1.43 15.92 -1.20
CA PRO A 296 0.47 16.36 -0.20
C PRO A 296 0.45 17.89 -0.14
N ILE A 297 -0.73 18.50 -0.29
CA ILE A 297 -0.95 19.94 -0.53
C ILE A 297 -0.42 20.85 0.62
N GLY A 298 0.09 20.28 1.71
CA GLY A 298 0.72 21.02 2.82
C GLY A 298 2.25 20.96 2.88
N GLY A 299 2.91 20.14 2.07
CA GLY A 299 4.38 20.11 2.01
C GLY A 299 4.87 21.33 1.25
N GLY A 300 5.47 22.32 1.93
CA GLY A 300 6.08 23.46 1.24
C GLY A 300 6.93 23.00 0.04
N GLY A 301 6.93 23.78 -1.04
CA GLY A 301 7.72 23.43 -2.22
C GLY A 301 9.24 23.49 -1.97
N GLY A 302 10.02 22.93 -2.88
CA GLY A 302 11.48 23.04 -2.90
C GLY A 302 12.22 21.71 -2.81
N LEU A 303 13.54 21.80 -2.63
CA LEU A 303 14.42 20.65 -2.45
C LEU A 303 14.16 19.95 -1.12
N ARG A 304 14.07 18.63 -1.13
CA ARG A 304 13.92 17.79 0.06
C ARG A 304 14.89 16.62 0.00
N MET A 305 15.19 16.06 1.16
CA MET A 305 15.87 14.78 1.26
C MET A 305 14.83 13.69 1.45
N THR A 306 15.12 12.51 0.94
CA THR A 306 14.38 11.28 1.26
C THR A 306 15.37 10.13 1.46
N GLY A 307 14.89 9.08 2.12
CA GLY A 307 15.64 7.87 2.40
C GLY A 307 16.30 7.85 3.78
N LYS A 308 16.84 6.68 4.11
CA LYS A 308 17.52 6.39 5.37
C LYS A 308 19.02 6.42 5.17
N TYR A 309 19.73 7.11 6.05
CA TYR A 309 21.19 7.20 6.06
C TYR A 309 21.73 6.79 7.42
N SER A 310 22.83 6.05 7.46
CA SER A 310 23.46 5.69 8.72
C SER A 310 24.98 5.64 8.61
N ASP A 311 25.65 5.98 9.71
CA ASP A 311 27.08 5.77 9.92
C ASP A 311 27.38 4.57 10.85
N GLY A 312 26.32 3.83 11.23
CA GLY A 312 26.36 2.71 12.17
C GLY A 312 25.95 3.06 13.61
N ARG A 313 26.04 4.33 14.03
CA ARG A 313 25.61 4.78 15.38
C ARG A 313 24.43 5.74 15.35
N LEU A 314 24.46 6.68 14.41
CA LEU A 314 23.38 7.62 14.17
C LEU A 314 22.67 7.23 12.87
N LEU A 315 21.35 7.17 12.94
CA LEU A 315 20.46 6.96 11.80
C LEU A 315 19.68 8.25 11.53
N LEU A 316 19.63 8.63 10.25
CA LEU A 316 18.85 9.75 9.73
C LEU A 316 17.78 9.18 8.79
N ASP A 317 16.51 9.37 9.11
CA ASP A 317 15.40 8.96 8.24
C ASP A 317 14.67 10.21 7.73
N PHE A 318 14.92 10.58 6.47
CA PHE A 318 14.35 11.78 5.87
C PHE A 318 12.98 11.48 5.25
N SER A 319 11.97 12.27 5.62
CA SER A 319 10.63 12.18 5.05
C SER A 319 9.95 13.55 4.98
N GLY A 320 9.58 13.99 3.77
CA GLY A 320 8.96 15.31 3.57
C GLY A 320 9.79 16.45 4.18
N ASN A 321 9.21 17.21 5.12
CA ASN A 321 9.85 18.38 5.75
C ASN A 321 10.53 18.09 7.10
N SER A 322 10.60 16.83 7.50
CA SER A 322 11.20 16.44 8.78
C SER A 322 12.11 15.24 8.61
N LEU A 323 13.05 15.09 9.51
CA LEU A 323 13.87 13.89 9.62
C LEU A 323 13.74 13.31 11.01
N ILE A 324 13.90 12.00 11.11
CA ILE A 324 14.04 11.31 12.39
C ILE A 324 15.54 11.10 12.62
N LEU A 325 16.02 11.51 13.79
CA LEU A 325 17.35 11.19 14.31
C LEU A 325 17.19 10.01 15.27
N ASP A 326 17.89 8.90 15.05
CA ASP A 326 18.04 7.84 16.05
C ASP A 326 19.51 7.75 16.48
N CYS A 327 19.76 7.97 17.76
CA CYS A 327 21.07 7.85 18.41
C CYS A 327 20.90 6.93 19.63
N GLY A 328 21.29 5.65 19.47
CA GLY A 328 21.04 4.58 20.44
C GLY A 328 19.55 4.47 20.82
N GLN A 329 19.19 4.72 22.07
CA GLN A 329 17.78 4.72 22.53
C GLN A 329 17.11 6.09 22.35
N ALA A 330 17.87 7.17 22.21
CA ALA A 330 17.31 8.50 22.01
C ALA A 330 16.92 8.68 20.55
N HIS A 331 15.68 9.12 20.33
CA HIS A 331 15.23 9.48 19.00
C HIS A 331 14.26 10.64 19.03
N VAL A 332 14.28 11.42 17.96
CA VAL A 332 13.50 12.67 17.86
C VAL A 332 13.25 13.02 16.41
N ARG A 333 12.07 13.57 16.13
CA ARG A 333 11.76 14.17 14.83
C ARG A 333 12.16 15.64 14.84
N GLN A 334 13.00 16.05 13.91
CA GLN A 334 13.46 17.44 13.77
C GLN A 334 13.09 18.01 12.40
N PRO A 335 12.85 19.33 12.32
CA PRO A 335 12.78 20.01 11.04
C PRO A 335 14.18 20.12 10.41
N TYR A 336 14.21 20.17 9.10
CA TYR A 336 15.43 20.41 8.34
C TYR A 336 15.14 21.25 7.10
N ALA A 337 16.19 21.80 6.49
CA ALA A 337 16.11 22.49 5.21
C ALA A 337 17.23 22.00 4.27
N VAL A 338 16.98 22.04 2.96
CA VAL A 338 17.99 21.74 1.94
C VAL A 338 18.32 23.01 1.19
N GLU A 339 19.59 23.39 1.22
CA GLU A 339 20.14 24.54 0.51
C GLU A 339 20.87 24.08 -0.77
N ASN A 340 20.62 24.78 -1.87
CA ASN A 340 21.37 24.61 -3.12
C ASN A 340 22.64 25.48 -3.12
N ALA A 341 23.63 25.08 -2.34
CA ALA A 341 24.95 25.74 -2.32
C ALA A 341 25.67 25.56 -3.67
N PRO A 342 26.73 26.33 -4.01
CA PRO A 342 27.34 26.28 -5.35
C PRO A 342 27.75 24.88 -5.83
N ASN A 343 28.41 24.09 -4.99
CA ASN A 343 29.01 22.81 -5.41
C ASN A 343 28.34 21.55 -4.86
N THR A 344 27.42 21.69 -3.91
CA THR A 344 26.76 20.56 -3.22
C THR A 344 25.39 20.99 -2.73
N PHE A 345 24.55 20.04 -2.34
CA PHE A 345 23.38 20.31 -1.53
C PHE A 345 23.78 20.27 -0.05
N VAL A 346 23.44 21.31 0.71
CA VAL A 346 23.72 21.40 2.15
C VAL A 346 22.41 21.22 2.90
N ILE A 347 22.36 20.22 3.76
CA ILE A 347 21.22 19.89 4.61
C ILE A 347 21.46 20.55 5.96
N HIS A 348 20.58 21.45 6.36
CA HIS A 348 20.60 22.13 7.67
C HIS A 348 19.64 21.42 8.61
N VAL A 349 20.17 20.75 9.64
CA VAL A 349 19.39 20.02 10.63
C VAL A 349 19.21 20.85 11.89
N GLN A 350 17.97 21.16 12.24
CA GLN A 350 17.64 21.94 13.44
C GLN A 350 17.42 21.01 14.63
N ASN A 351 18.51 20.49 15.21
CA ASN A 351 18.44 19.62 16.38
C ASN A 351 18.54 20.41 17.69
N SER A 352 17.71 20.08 18.68
CA SER A 352 17.66 20.78 19.97
C SER A 352 18.93 20.62 20.81
N GLY A 353 19.69 19.53 20.63
CA GLY A 353 21.00 19.35 21.27
C GLY A 353 22.17 19.90 20.45
N GLY A 354 21.89 20.76 19.48
CA GLY A 354 22.88 21.48 18.68
C GLY A 354 22.59 21.32 17.17
N PRO A 355 22.38 22.42 16.42
CA PRO A 355 22.19 22.34 14.98
C PRO A 355 23.48 21.87 14.30
N PHE A 356 23.34 21.16 13.20
CA PHE A 356 24.47 20.70 12.40
C PHE A 356 24.11 20.69 10.91
N THR A 357 25.13 20.61 10.07
CA THR A 357 24.99 20.58 8.62
C THR A 357 25.55 19.29 8.04
N LEU A 358 24.95 18.84 6.95
CA LEU A 358 25.42 17.71 6.15
C LEU A 358 25.59 18.17 4.71
N ALA A 359 26.72 17.84 4.08
CA ALA A 359 26.92 18.01 2.64
C ALA A 359 26.56 16.70 1.92
N LEU A 360 25.80 16.80 0.83
CA LEU A 360 25.54 15.66 -0.06
C LEU A 360 26.72 15.45 -1.00
N GLU A 361 27.29 14.26 -0.95
CA GLU A 361 28.38 13.84 -1.82
C GLU A 361 27.87 13.26 -3.16
N PRO A 362 28.72 13.19 -4.20
CA PRO A 362 28.36 12.61 -5.49
C PRO A 362 27.88 11.15 -5.45
N ASP A 363 28.28 10.39 -4.43
CA ASP A 363 27.87 8.99 -4.21
C ASP A 363 26.55 8.87 -3.42
N ASN A 364 25.83 9.98 -3.25
CA ASN A 364 24.67 10.13 -2.37
C ASN A 364 24.96 9.82 -0.89
N SER A 365 26.21 9.80 -0.44
CA SER A 365 26.50 9.83 0.99
C SER A 365 26.30 11.25 1.55
N LEU A 366 26.06 11.34 2.85
CA LEU A 366 25.99 12.61 3.58
C LEU A 366 27.24 12.73 4.45
N ARG A 367 27.93 13.88 4.39
CA ARG A 367 29.08 14.17 5.26
C ARG A 367 28.77 15.32 6.19
N GLY A 368 28.91 15.10 7.48
CA GLY A 368 28.98 16.15 8.48
C GLY A 368 30.27 16.06 9.31
N ALA A 369 30.35 16.91 10.33
CA ALA A 369 31.43 16.90 11.29
C ALA A 369 30.92 17.31 12.68
N GLY A 370 31.67 16.91 13.72
CA GLY A 370 31.36 17.24 15.11
C GLY A 370 30.44 16.21 15.77
N SER A 371 29.90 16.56 16.93
CA SER A 371 28.98 15.72 17.71
C SER A 371 27.68 16.45 17.97
N THR A 372 26.56 15.73 18.04
CA THR A 372 25.25 16.29 18.40
C THR A 372 24.60 15.47 19.51
N SER A 373 23.82 16.14 20.37
CA SER A 373 23.01 15.49 21.39
C SER A 373 21.58 15.29 20.88
N VAL A 374 21.10 14.07 20.85
CA VAL A 374 19.72 13.74 20.49
C VAL A 374 18.90 13.72 21.77
N ASN A 375 18.12 14.77 21.99
CA ASN A 375 17.22 14.89 23.14
C ASN A 375 15.85 14.30 22.80
N GLY A 376 15.70 12.99 23.05
CA GLY A 376 14.47 12.26 22.86
C GLY A 376 13.64 12.14 24.14
N ARG A 377 12.64 11.26 24.08
CA ARG A 377 11.87 10.82 25.24
C ARG A 377 11.57 9.34 25.11
N LEU A 378 11.54 8.63 26.23
CA LEU A 378 11.22 7.22 26.29
C LEU A 378 9.86 7.02 26.96
N VAL A 379 9.04 6.15 26.40
CA VAL A 379 7.78 5.73 27.01
C VAL A 379 8.10 4.86 28.22
N THR A 380 7.75 5.34 29.41
CA THR A 380 7.96 4.63 30.68
C THR A 380 6.71 3.92 31.18
N GLY A 381 5.54 4.27 30.64
CA GLY A 381 4.28 3.61 30.94
C GLY A 381 3.16 4.10 30.02
N MET A 382 2.14 3.26 29.82
CA MET A 382 0.95 3.58 29.05
C MET A 382 -0.28 3.05 29.78
N ASN A 383 -1.23 3.95 30.09
CA ASN A 383 -2.52 3.61 30.70
C ASN A 383 -3.65 4.18 29.82
N GLY A 384 -4.10 3.40 28.83
CA GLY A 384 -5.03 3.91 27.81
C GLY A 384 -4.36 4.98 26.95
N ASP A 385 -4.96 6.18 26.88
CA ASP A 385 -4.41 7.34 26.16
C ASP A 385 -3.37 8.11 26.98
N ASP A 386 -3.24 7.85 28.29
CA ASP A 386 -2.25 8.49 29.15
C ASP A 386 -0.89 7.81 29.01
N VAL A 387 0.01 8.47 28.28
CA VAL A 387 1.39 8.00 28.05
C VAL A 387 2.34 8.77 28.95
N ALA A 388 3.06 8.05 29.81
CA ALA A 388 4.12 8.60 30.64
C ALA A 388 5.45 8.56 29.87
N PHE A 389 6.13 9.70 29.81
CA PHE A 389 7.43 9.85 29.15
C PHE A 389 8.52 10.23 30.16
N ALA A 390 9.70 9.63 30.03
CA ALA A 390 10.92 10.12 30.66
C ALA A 390 11.83 10.77 29.62
N PRO A 391 12.44 11.94 29.91
CA PRO A 391 13.44 12.52 29.01
C PRO A 391 14.66 11.59 28.91
N HIS A 392 15.20 11.43 27.70
CA HIS A 392 16.42 10.66 27.46
C HIS A 392 17.28 11.37 26.43
N SER A 393 18.60 11.38 26.65
CA SER A 393 19.54 12.08 25.78
C SER A 393 20.76 11.22 25.52
N GLU A 394 21.16 11.14 24.25
CA GLU A 394 22.39 10.48 23.82
C GLU A 394 23.22 11.40 22.93
N SER A 395 24.54 11.24 22.98
CA SER A 395 25.47 11.98 22.13
C SER A 395 26.00 11.07 21.04
N CYS A 396 25.85 11.50 19.79
CA CYS A 396 26.39 10.80 18.62
C CYS A 396 27.32 11.72 17.83
N GLU A 397 28.33 11.11 17.20
CA GLU A 397 29.15 11.79 16.20
C GLU A 397 28.33 12.02 14.92
N VAL A 398 28.57 13.16 14.28
CA VAL A 398 28.03 13.49 12.96
C VAL A 398 29.13 13.20 11.95
N GLY A 399 29.13 11.97 11.43
CA GLY A 399 30.17 11.46 10.54
C GLY A 399 29.78 11.44 9.06
N THR A 400 30.11 10.32 8.41
CA THR A 400 29.72 10.04 7.02
C THR A 400 28.61 9.00 7.02
N PHE A 401 27.42 9.41 6.56
CA PHE A 401 26.25 8.56 6.49
C PHE A 401 26.08 8.00 5.09
N ARG A 402 25.95 6.68 4.99
CA ARG A 402 25.65 6.01 3.73
C ARG A 402 24.16 5.71 3.64
N PRO A 403 23.57 5.77 2.45
CA PRO A 403 22.19 5.33 2.25
C PRO A 403 22.08 3.86 2.66
N LYS A 404 21.06 3.53 3.46
CA LYS A 404 20.80 2.17 3.96
C LYS A 404 20.12 1.29 2.91
N THR A 405 19.50 1.92 1.91
CA THR A 405 18.67 1.31 0.89
C THR A 405 19.32 1.44 -0.49
N GLY A 406 19.18 0.44 -1.36
CA GLY A 406 19.92 0.29 -2.62
C GLY A 406 19.96 1.59 -3.45
N ALA A 407 21.09 2.29 -3.41
CA ALA A 407 21.25 3.60 -4.03
C ALA A 407 21.22 3.47 -5.56
N THR A 408 20.04 3.59 -6.16
CA THR A 408 19.96 4.02 -7.55
C THR A 408 20.03 5.54 -7.52
N ALA A 409 21.17 6.10 -7.93
CA ALA A 409 21.45 7.53 -7.79
C ALA A 409 20.33 8.38 -8.45
N ALA A 410 19.46 8.98 -7.63
CA ALA A 410 18.48 9.98 -8.09
C ALA A 410 19.16 11.30 -8.45
N THR A 411 20.36 11.50 -7.90
CA THR A 411 21.18 12.68 -8.07
C THR A 411 22.55 12.29 -8.59
N SER A 412 22.93 12.83 -9.74
CA SER A 412 24.32 12.73 -10.22
C SER A 412 24.99 14.09 -10.05
N VAL A 413 26.13 14.12 -9.37
CA VAL A 413 26.99 15.30 -9.34
C VAL A 413 28.01 15.12 -10.45
N ALA A 414 27.93 15.96 -11.48
CA ALA A 414 28.86 15.87 -12.60
C ALA A 414 30.27 16.31 -12.15
N THR A 415 31.14 15.34 -11.85
CA THR A 415 32.59 15.58 -11.74
C THR A 415 33.14 15.86 -13.13
N ALA A 416 33.79 17.01 -13.31
CA ALA A 416 34.58 17.26 -14.51
C ALA A 416 35.82 16.35 -14.51
N THR A 417 36.12 15.76 -15.68
CA THR A 417 37.30 14.96 -16.10
C THR A 417 37.10 13.43 -16.17
N PRO A 418 37.19 12.79 -17.36
CA PRO A 418 37.17 11.33 -17.50
C PRO A 418 38.55 10.73 -17.19
N ALA A 419 38.60 9.73 -16.30
CA ALA A 419 39.77 8.86 -16.10
C ALA A 419 39.62 7.56 -16.91
N PRO A 420 40.73 6.89 -17.31
CA PRO A 420 40.71 5.77 -18.26
C PRO A 420 40.10 4.49 -17.68
N ALA A 421 39.42 3.74 -18.55
CA ALA A 421 38.72 2.49 -18.22
C ALA A 421 39.68 1.35 -17.77
N PRO A 422 39.33 0.58 -16.72
CA PRO A 422 40.02 -0.66 -16.39
C PRO A 422 39.46 -1.85 -17.20
N VAL A 423 40.37 -2.74 -17.56
CA VAL A 423 40.16 -3.97 -18.34
C VAL A 423 39.48 -5.04 -17.48
N MET A 424 38.36 -5.60 -17.95
CA MET A 424 37.64 -6.72 -17.31
C MET A 424 38.35 -8.05 -17.59
N THR A 425 38.45 -8.89 -16.56
CA THR A 425 38.79 -10.33 -16.66
C THR A 425 37.53 -11.16 -16.38
N PRO A 426 37.22 -12.22 -17.16
CA PRO A 426 36.01 -13.01 -16.97
C PRO A 426 36.18 -14.05 -15.84
N ALA A 427 35.21 -14.11 -14.92
CA ALA A 427 35.14 -15.13 -13.87
C ALA A 427 34.28 -16.32 -14.32
N THR A 428 34.77 -17.53 -14.03
CA THR A 428 34.12 -18.83 -14.25
C THR A 428 33.07 -19.16 -13.18
N PRO A 429 31.97 -19.85 -13.54
CA PRO A 429 30.95 -20.24 -12.56
C PRO A 429 31.33 -21.54 -11.83
N VAL A 430 31.20 -21.53 -10.51
CA VAL A 430 31.35 -22.69 -9.63
C VAL A 430 29.97 -23.27 -9.34
N SER A 431 29.77 -24.54 -9.70
CA SER A 431 28.57 -25.33 -9.38
C SER A 431 28.66 -25.88 -7.96
N GLY A 432 27.57 -25.78 -7.18
CA GLY A 432 27.51 -26.30 -5.82
C GLY A 432 26.13 -26.83 -5.43
N SER A 433 26.06 -28.16 -5.32
CA SER A 433 25.25 -29.03 -4.44
C SER A 433 23.73 -28.86 -4.32
N THR A 434 23.03 -29.89 -4.81
CA THR A 434 21.59 -30.16 -4.65
C THR A 434 21.24 -30.72 -3.26
N ALA A 435 20.42 -29.97 -2.51
CA ALA A 435 19.60 -30.52 -1.42
C ALA A 435 18.26 -31.01 -2.01
N ALA A 436 17.71 -32.10 -1.46
CA ALA A 436 16.53 -32.81 -1.97
C ALA A 436 15.34 -31.87 -2.21
N GLY A 437 15.10 -31.57 -3.49
CA GLY A 437 14.12 -30.59 -3.94
C GLY A 437 12.70 -31.11 -3.83
N GLY A 438 11.91 -30.51 -2.95
CA GLY A 438 10.49 -30.34 -3.24
C GLY A 438 10.41 -29.55 -4.55
N ALA A 439 9.74 -30.10 -5.57
CA ALA A 439 9.59 -29.42 -6.85
C ALA A 439 8.97 -28.05 -6.62
N GLY A 440 9.78 -26.99 -6.67
CA GLY A 440 9.30 -25.62 -6.57
C GLY A 440 8.31 -25.34 -7.68
N MET A 441 7.23 -24.63 -7.37
CA MET A 441 6.27 -24.19 -8.37
C MET A 441 6.51 -22.72 -8.69
N ASN A 442 6.35 -22.39 -9.96
CA ASN A 442 6.28 -21.01 -10.41
C ASN A 442 4.84 -20.72 -10.80
N LEU A 443 4.22 -19.71 -10.19
CA LEU A 443 2.92 -19.20 -10.60
C LEU A 443 3.12 -17.86 -11.30
N ALA A 444 2.96 -17.84 -12.62
CA ALA A 444 2.90 -16.60 -13.39
C ALA A 444 1.46 -16.06 -13.33
N ILE A 445 1.30 -14.88 -12.74
CA ILE A 445 0.04 -14.15 -12.72
C ILE A 445 0.16 -13.06 -13.76
N SER A 446 -0.66 -13.15 -14.81
CA SER A 446 -0.79 -12.10 -15.81
C SER A 446 -2.08 -11.33 -15.59
N THR A 447 -2.14 -10.12 -16.12
CA THR A 447 -3.34 -9.30 -16.06
C THR A 447 -3.72 -8.85 -17.47
N SER A 448 -5.01 -8.75 -17.74
CA SER A 448 -5.50 -8.19 -19.00
C SER A 448 -6.64 -7.22 -18.74
N PHE A 449 -6.34 -5.92 -18.94
CA PHE A 449 -7.33 -4.85 -18.88
C PHE A 449 -7.37 -4.14 -20.23
N PRO A 450 -8.53 -4.13 -20.92
CA PRO A 450 -8.65 -3.46 -22.20
C PRO A 450 -8.53 -1.94 -22.01
N GLY A 451 -7.57 -1.32 -22.73
CA GLY A 451 -7.47 0.14 -22.86
C GLY A 451 -7.27 0.90 -21.55
N GLY A 452 -6.04 0.98 -21.05
CA GLY A 452 -5.73 1.81 -19.87
C GLY A 452 -4.39 1.47 -19.22
N ALA A 453 -4.02 2.24 -18.21
CA ALA A 453 -2.97 1.83 -17.28
C ALA A 453 -3.47 0.63 -16.48
N ASN A 454 -2.61 -0.37 -16.27
CA ASN A 454 -2.99 -1.56 -15.53
C ASN A 454 -3.28 -1.20 -14.06
N PRO A 455 -4.50 -1.38 -13.55
CA PRO A 455 -4.85 -0.99 -12.18
C PRO A 455 -4.10 -1.81 -11.13
N LEU A 456 -3.57 -2.98 -11.52
CA LEU A 456 -2.76 -3.83 -10.67
C LEU A 456 -1.26 -3.50 -10.70
N ALA A 457 -0.78 -2.62 -11.59
CA ALA A 457 0.63 -2.23 -11.63
C ALA A 457 1.09 -1.69 -10.26
N GLY A 458 2.16 -2.29 -9.71
CA GLY A 458 2.69 -1.94 -8.38
C GLY A 458 1.78 -2.34 -7.20
N LYS A 459 0.73 -3.15 -7.43
CA LYS A 459 -0.13 -3.67 -6.35
C LYS A 459 0.39 -5.02 -5.85
N GLY A 460 0.20 -5.26 -4.56
CA GLY A 460 0.51 -6.54 -3.93
C GLY A 460 -0.51 -7.61 -4.28
N VAL A 461 -0.04 -8.84 -4.42
CA VAL A 461 -0.84 -10.05 -4.56
C VAL A 461 -0.39 -11.09 -3.54
N THR A 462 -1.35 -11.80 -2.97
CA THR A 462 -1.13 -12.86 -1.99
C THR A 462 -1.73 -14.15 -2.50
N LEU A 463 -0.98 -15.23 -2.42
CA LEU A 463 -1.45 -16.59 -2.62
C LEU A 463 -1.87 -17.15 -1.25
N MET A 464 -3.10 -17.59 -1.12
CA MET A 464 -3.71 -18.04 0.13
C MET A 464 -4.11 -19.51 0.05
N SER A 465 -4.06 -20.24 1.16
CA SER A 465 -4.50 -21.64 1.22
C SER A 465 -6.02 -21.79 1.32
N GLU A 466 -6.74 -20.73 1.71
CA GLU A 466 -8.19 -20.68 1.83
C GLU A 466 -8.73 -19.39 1.21
N ARG A 467 -10.00 -19.42 0.80
CA ARG A 467 -10.74 -18.26 0.30
C ARG A 467 -10.86 -17.20 1.40
N PHE A 468 -10.71 -15.92 1.06
CA PHE A 468 -10.52 -14.83 2.02
C PHE A 468 -11.70 -14.67 3.00
N ASP A 469 -12.93 -14.75 2.52
CA ASP A 469 -14.14 -14.70 3.35
C ASP A 469 -14.26 -15.90 4.30
N THR A 470 -13.86 -17.09 3.84
CA THR A 470 -13.90 -18.32 4.64
C THR A 470 -12.87 -18.25 5.75
N LEU A 471 -11.68 -17.76 5.42
CA LEU A 471 -10.64 -17.48 6.39
C LEU A 471 -11.11 -16.47 7.44
N LEU A 472 -11.66 -15.33 7.02
CA LEU A 472 -12.15 -14.29 7.94
C LEU A 472 -13.21 -14.84 8.92
N ARG A 473 -14.14 -15.68 8.46
CA ARG A 473 -15.10 -16.35 9.35
C ARG A 473 -14.41 -17.31 10.31
N LYS A 474 -13.47 -18.11 9.81
CA LYS A 474 -12.71 -19.10 10.59
C LYS A 474 -11.92 -18.47 11.73
N ILE A 475 -11.44 -17.24 11.55
CA ILE A 475 -10.71 -16.48 12.58
C ILE A 475 -11.62 -15.58 13.43
N GLY A 476 -12.94 -15.68 13.27
CA GLY A 476 -13.93 -14.94 14.07
C GLY A 476 -14.07 -13.46 13.70
N ALA A 477 -13.75 -13.08 12.46
CA ALA A 477 -14.02 -11.72 11.98
C ALA A 477 -15.54 -11.48 11.88
N PRO A 478 -16.03 -10.26 12.20
CA PRO A 478 -17.45 -9.94 12.22
C PRO A 478 -17.95 -9.65 10.81
N ILE A 479 -17.88 -10.64 9.93
CA ILE A 479 -18.40 -10.59 8.56
C ILE A 479 -19.65 -11.46 8.44
N ALA A 480 -20.61 -11.09 7.60
CA ALA A 480 -21.82 -11.89 7.46
C ALA A 480 -21.53 -13.24 6.78
N ALA A 481 -22.27 -14.28 7.18
CA ALA A 481 -22.08 -15.65 6.66
C ALA A 481 -22.25 -15.75 5.13
N LYS A 482 -22.99 -14.82 4.54
CA LYS A 482 -23.31 -14.76 3.11
C LYS A 482 -22.38 -13.85 2.30
N ASP A 483 -21.42 -13.20 2.94
CA ASP A 483 -20.56 -12.26 2.23
C ASP A 483 -19.58 -12.99 1.34
N THR A 484 -19.51 -12.45 0.13
CA THR A 484 -18.51 -12.77 -0.89
C THR A 484 -17.13 -12.25 -0.45
N PRO A 485 -16.03 -12.78 -0.99
CA PRO A 485 -14.67 -12.33 -0.65
C PRO A 485 -14.47 -10.82 -0.67
N GLY A 486 -14.97 -10.13 -1.68
CA GLY A 486 -14.80 -8.71 -1.81
C GLY A 486 -15.65 -7.91 -0.83
N ARG A 487 -16.90 -8.33 -0.56
CA ARG A 487 -17.70 -7.75 0.55
C ARG A 487 -17.07 -8.00 1.91
N ALA A 488 -16.58 -9.21 2.16
CA ALA A 488 -15.86 -9.54 3.37
C ALA A 488 -14.59 -8.67 3.53
N ALA A 489 -13.86 -8.39 2.45
CA ALA A 489 -12.73 -7.47 2.46
C ALA A 489 -13.15 -6.02 2.74
N ALA A 490 -14.27 -5.57 2.16
CA ALA A 490 -14.82 -4.24 2.43
C ALA A 490 -15.28 -4.10 3.89
N GLU A 491 -16.05 -5.05 4.40
CA GLU A 491 -16.49 -5.09 5.80
C GLU A 491 -15.31 -5.21 6.77
N TYR A 492 -14.33 -6.07 6.46
CA TYR A 492 -13.08 -6.14 7.20
C TYR A 492 -12.43 -4.75 7.25
N SER A 493 -12.25 -4.09 6.10
CA SER A 493 -11.65 -2.74 6.04
C SER A 493 -12.45 -1.68 6.81
N ALA A 494 -13.78 -1.74 6.77
CA ALA A 494 -14.67 -0.82 7.48
C ALA A 494 -14.60 -1.07 9.00
N ASN A 495 -14.58 -2.33 9.43
CA ASN A 495 -14.40 -2.71 10.83
C ASN A 495 -12.98 -2.38 11.33
N CYS A 496 -12.04 -2.11 10.44
CA CYS A 496 -10.70 -1.64 10.77
C CYS A 496 -10.56 -0.12 10.96
N LEU A 497 -11.56 0.71 10.63
CA LEU A 497 -11.44 2.17 10.62
C LEU A 497 -12.64 2.90 11.28
N PRO A 498 -12.48 3.64 12.41
CA PRO A 498 -11.48 3.54 13.47
C PRO A 498 -12.08 3.18 14.86
N PRO A 499 -11.27 2.63 15.79
CA PRO A 499 -10.78 1.26 15.86
C PRO A 499 -11.66 0.37 16.79
N LYS A 500 -11.89 -0.91 16.45
CA LYS A 500 -12.37 -1.90 17.44
C LYS A 500 -11.66 -3.26 17.47
N SER A 501 -11.11 -3.83 16.39
CA SER A 501 -10.58 -5.23 16.49
C SER A 501 -9.62 -5.78 15.40
N CYS A 502 -9.19 -5.03 14.39
CA CYS A 502 -8.40 -5.62 13.29
C CYS A 502 -7.02 -6.24 13.61
N PRO A 503 -6.32 -5.90 14.70
CA PRO A 503 -5.06 -6.55 15.02
C PRO A 503 -5.13 -8.07 15.23
N GLY A 504 -6.22 -8.56 15.83
CA GLY A 504 -6.39 -10.00 16.04
C GLY A 504 -6.54 -10.78 14.73
N TYR A 505 -7.31 -10.24 13.78
CA TYR A 505 -7.62 -10.92 12.52
C TYR A 505 -6.41 -11.01 11.59
N ALA A 506 -5.65 -9.94 11.46
CA ALA A 506 -4.41 -9.94 10.69
C ALA A 506 -3.44 -11.06 11.09
N ALA A 507 -3.19 -11.19 12.40
CA ALA A 507 -2.31 -12.21 12.93
C ALA A 507 -2.87 -13.62 12.70
N ALA A 508 -4.18 -13.79 12.86
CA ALA A 508 -4.84 -15.06 12.65
C ALA A 508 -4.91 -15.48 11.17
N MET A 509 -4.79 -14.55 10.21
CA MET A 509 -4.70 -14.86 8.77
C MET A 509 -3.31 -15.38 8.34
N HIS A 510 -2.25 -15.08 9.10
CA HIS A 510 -0.88 -15.37 8.69
C HIS A 510 -0.60 -16.84 8.32
N PRO A 511 -1.08 -17.85 9.07
CA PRO A 511 -0.84 -19.26 8.73
C PRO A 511 -1.41 -19.70 7.37
N TYR A 512 -2.26 -18.87 6.76
CA TYR A 512 -2.93 -19.15 5.50
C TYR A 512 -2.25 -18.47 4.30
N TYR A 513 -1.21 -17.67 4.54
CA TYR A 513 -0.41 -17.08 3.47
C TYR A 513 0.62 -18.09 2.97
N VAL A 514 0.50 -18.38 1.67
CA VAL A 514 1.27 -19.41 1.00
C VAL A 514 2.40 -18.78 0.18
N GLY A 515 2.14 -17.62 -0.43
CA GLY A 515 3.11 -16.84 -1.19
C GLY A 515 2.63 -15.40 -1.39
N LYS A 516 3.51 -14.51 -1.82
CA LYS A 516 3.16 -13.11 -2.07
C LYS A 516 4.14 -12.45 -3.03
N GLY A 517 3.74 -11.34 -3.62
CA GLY A 517 4.64 -10.43 -4.30
C GLY A 517 3.88 -9.27 -4.92
N THR A 518 4.51 -8.56 -5.86
CA THR A 518 3.93 -7.36 -6.48
C THR A 518 3.99 -7.41 -7.99
N PHE A 519 2.91 -6.96 -8.61
CA PHE A 519 2.83 -6.81 -10.05
C PHE A 519 3.82 -5.76 -10.55
N ASP A 520 4.53 -6.08 -11.63
CA ASP A 520 5.37 -5.12 -12.34
C ASP A 520 4.54 -4.00 -13.02
N SER A 521 5.21 -3.08 -13.71
CA SER A 521 4.55 -1.97 -14.42
C SER A 521 3.61 -2.43 -15.56
N THR A 522 3.76 -3.67 -16.02
CA THR A 522 2.88 -4.29 -17.03
C THR A 522 1.72 -5.07 -16.40
N GLY A 523 1.73 -5.25 -15.08
CA GLY A 523 0.76 -6.03 -14.33
C GLY A 523 1.05 -7.53 -14.31
N ASN A 524 2.29 -7.95 -14.55
CA ASN A 524 2.70 -9.34 -14.48
C ASN A 524 3.52 -9.61 -13.21
N ILE A 525 3.51 -10.85 -12.74
CA ILE A 525 4.33 -11.30 -11.62
C ILE A 525 4.57 -12.81 -11.71
N ILE A 526 5.75 -13.25 -11.28
CA ILE A 526 6.06 -14.67 -11.08
C ILE A 526 6.26 -14.91 -9.59
N LEU A 527 5.36 -15.69 -8.98
CA LEU A 527 5.49 -16.16 -7.61
C LEU A 527 6.21 -17.51 -7.61
N THR A 528 7.45 -17.53 -7.13
CA THR A 528 8.18 -18.78 -6.90
C THR A 528 7.98 -19.19 -5.44
N VAL A 529 7.17 -20.22 -5.22
CA VAL A 529 6.81 -20.67 -3.86
C VAL A 529 6.91 -22.18 -3.73
N PRO A 530 7.65 -22.71 -2.73
CA PRO A 530 7.79 -24.14 -2.53
C PRO A 530 6.56 -24.70 -1.81
N VAL A 531 5.49 -24.96 -2.57
CA VAL A 531 4.19 -25.37 -2.00
C VAL A 531 3.71 -26.66 -2.64
N PRO A 532 3.04 -27.57 -1.90
CA PRO A 532 2.50 -28.80 -2.46
C PRO A 532 1.45 -28.54 -3.54
N ALA A 533 1.29 -29.47 -4.48
CA ALA A 533 0.24 -29.39 -5.50
C ALA A 533 -1.13 -29.36 -4.82
N GLY A 534 -2.01 -28.46 -5.24
CA GLY A 534 -3.26 -28.20 -4.54
C GLY A 534 -4.04 -27.02 -5.09
N THR A 535 -5.19 -26.74 -4.50
CA THR A 535 -5.98 -25.55 -4.81
C THR A 535 -5.62 -24.45 -3.84
N TYR A 536 -5.26 -23.29 -4.37
CA TYR A 536 -4.92 -22.07 -3.66
C TYR A 536 -5.77 -20.92 -4.18
N PHE A 537 -5.68 -19.75 -3.54
CA PHE A 537 -6.49 -18.60 -3.88
C PHE A 537 -5.59 -17.38 -4.12
N VAL A 538 -5.70 -16.78 -5.29
CA VAL A 538 -4.97 -15.54 -5.62
C VAL A 538 -5.81 -14.36 -5.18
N PHE A 539 -5.36 -13.71 -4.11
CA PHE A 539 -6.02 -12.57 -3.49
C PHE A 539 -5.28 -11.26 -3.75
N CYS A 540 -5.96 -10.28 -4.32
CA CYS A 540 -5.45 -8.92 -4.46
C CYS A 540 -6.58 -7.90 -4.64
N SER A 541 -6.26 -6.62 -4.54
CA SER A 541 -7.21 -5.54 -4.78
C SER A 541 -6.62 -4.41 -5.61
N ALA A 542 -7.47 -3.72 -6.36
CA ALA A 542 -7.13 -2.52 -7.09
C ALA A 542 -8.32 -1.55 -7.14
N VAL A 543 -8.06 -0.29 -7.46
CA VAL A 543 -9.12 0.66 -7.76
C VAL A 543 -9.37 0.62 -9.25
N GLY A 544 -10.54 0.11 -9.64
CA GLY A 544 -11.04 0.18 -11.01
C GLY A 544 -11.80 1.49 -11.26
N PRO A 545 -12.18 1.75 -12.52
CA PRO A 545 -12.95 2.94 -12.87
C PRO A 545 -14.35 2.99 -12.21
N ASP A 546 -14.93 1.83 -11.90
CA ASP A 546 -16.27 1.71 -11.31
C ASP A 546 -16.28 1.44 -9.81
N GLY A 547 -15.11 1.41 -9.17
CA GLY A 547 -14.96 1.11 -7.75
C GLY A 547 -13.81 0.13 -7.46
N PRO A 548 -13.65 -0.27 -6.19
CA PRO A 548 -12.68 -1.28 -5.80
C PRO A 548 -12.97 -2.62 -6.46
N LEU A 549 -11.95 -3.21 -7.08
CA LEU A 549 -11.95 -4.55 -7.63
C LEU A 549 -11.19 -5.48 -6.67
N ILE A 550 -11.81 -6.57 -6.27
CA ILE A 550 -11.21 -7.60 -5.41
C ILE A 550 -11.12 -8.91 -6.20
N TRP A 551 -9.92 -9.48 -6.25
CA TRP A 551 -9.72 -10.83 -6.78
C TRP A 551 -9.56 -11.78 -5.61
N ASP A 552 -10.24 -12.93 -5.69
CA ASP A 552 -10.05 -14.09 -4.83
C ASP A 552 -10.23 -15.34 -5.70
N VAL A 553 -9.27 -15.56 -6.60
CA VAL A 553 -9.41 -16.49 -7.73
C VAL A 553 -8.84 -17.87 -7.35
N PRO A 554 -9.66 -18.93 -7.33
CA PRO A 554 -9.18 -20.28 -7.07
C PRO A 554 -8.25 -20.73 -8.21
N THR A 555 -7.05 -21.17 -7.84
CA THR A 555 -5.98 -21.56 -8.75
C THR A 555 -5.46 -22.92 -8.34
N LYS A 556 -5.59 -23.92 -9.24
CA LYS A 556 -5.06 -25.26 -9.02
C LYS A 556 -3.59 -25.30 -9.45
N LEU A 557 -2.69 -25.42 -8.48
CA LEU A 557 -1.26 -25.49 -8.70
C LEU A 557 -0.80 -26.94 -8.87
N ASN A 558 -0.09 -27.21 -9.96
CA ASN A 558 0.59 -28.47 -10.26
C ASN A 558 2.11 -28.27 -10.19
N ALA A 559 2.88 -29.34 -10.00
CA ALA A 559 4.34 -29.23 -10.03
C ALA A 559 4.83 -28.58 -11.34
N GLY A 560 5.77 -27.62 -11.23
CA GLY A 560 6.29 -26.84 -12.36
C GLY A 560 5.62 -25.48 -12.55
N ASP A 561 5.48 -25.06 -13.80
CA ASP A 561 4.95 -23.75 -14.16
C ASP A 561 3.42 -23.75 -14.22
N ASN A 562 2.82 -22.75 -13.59
CA ASN A 562 1.39 -22.52 -13.54
C ASN A 562 1.10 -21.09 -13.98
N THR A 563 -0.09 -20.86 -14.55
CA THR A 563 -0.51 -19.55 -15.01
C THR A 563 -1.91 -19.23 -14.54
N VAL A 564 -2.14 -17.99 -14.11
CA VAL A 564 -3.47 -17.45 -13.84
C VAL A 564 -3.56 -16.04 -14.42
N THR A 565 -4.72 -15.70 -14.99
CA THR A 565 -4.94 -14.37 -15.57
C THR A 565 -6.01 -13.64 -14.78
N LEU A 566 -5.67 -12.47 -14.25
CA LEU A 566 -6.60 -11.59 -13.56
C LEU A 566 -7.14 -10.55 -14.55
N THR A 567 -8.46 -10.42 -14.58
CA THR A 567 -9.18 -9.53 -15.48
C THR A 567 -10.27 -8.82 -14.68
N ALA A 568 -10.83 -7.73 -15.21
CA ALA A 568 -12.02 -7.15 -14.59
C ALA A 568 -13.19 -8.15 -14.51
N GLY A 569 -13.30 -9.10 -15.46
CA GLY A 569 -14.39 -10.06 -15.53
C GLY A 569 -14.33 -11.19 -14.50
N ASN A 570 -13.18 -11.40 -13.84
CA ASN A 570 -13.05 -12.34 -12.72
C ASN A 570 -12.70 -11.64 -11.39
N ALA A 571 -12.86 -10.32 -11.36
CA ALA A 571 -12.86 -9.54 -10.13
C ALA A 571 -14.28 -9.41 -9.58
N GLU A 572 -14.40 -9.31 -8.27
CA GLU A 572 -15.60 -8.81 -7.62
C GLU A 572 -15.52 -7.27 -7.55
N LEU A 573 -16.49 -6.60 -8.17
CA LEU A 573 -16.64 -5.15 -8.06
C LEU A 573 -17.41 -4.81 -6.78
N ILE A 574 -16.84 -3.94 -5.95
CA ILE A 574 -17.44 -3.47 -4.70
C ILE A 574 -18.08 -2.12 -4.92
N HIS A 575 -19.36 -2.02 -4.56
CA HIS A 575 -20.19 -0.83 -4.70
C HIS A 575 -20.35 -0.07 -3.38
#